data_AF-A0A1I2YRM5-F1
#
_entry.id   AF-A0A1I2YRM5-F1
#
_cell.length_a   1.000
_cell.length_b   1.000
_cell.length_c   1.000
_cell.angle_alpha   90.00
_cell.angle_beta   90.00
_cell.angle_gamma   90.00
#
_symmetry.space_group_name_H-M   'P 1'
#
loop_
_entity.id
_entity.type
_entity.pdbx_description
1 polymer ?
#
loop_
_entity_poly.entity_id
_entity_poly.type
_entity_poly.pdbx_seq_one_letter_code
_entity_poly.pdbx_strand_id
1 'polypeptide(L)'
;MGINGKRHFTYQDLQQTLNFSGAEIGQADNEIGTLVTVTIRMTVDTGGTTFRILLPRINIPGEQMVSVRTIGITTLHRFSIVPASGQRDFFTVTRLSGSASRVFF
;
A
#
# COMPACT_ATOMS: atom_id res chain seq x y z
N MET A 1 -12.71 -4.24 5.93
CA MET A 1 -12.82 -3.76 7.33
C MET A 1 -13.19 -4.97 8.17
N GLY A 2 -12.50 -5.21 9.28
CA GLY A 2 -12.83 -6.30 10.19
C GLY A 2 -13.85 -5.84 11.22
N ILE A 3 -14.35 -6.79 11.99
CA ILE A 3 -15.44 -6.72 12.99
C ILE A 3 -15.25 -5.59 14.05
N ASN A 4 -14.09 -4.92 14.07
CA ASN A 4 -13.71 -3.89 15.03
C ASN A 4 -13.68 -2.47 14.41
N GLY A 5 -14.18 -2.28 13.18
CA GLY A 5 -14.15 -0.99 12.46
C GLY A 5 -12.76 -0.53 12.02
N LYS A 6 -11.73 -1.38 12.20
CA LYS A 6 -10.36 -1.08 11.80
C LYS A 6 -10.12 -1.40 10.33
N ARG A 7 -9.32 -0.57 9.68
CA ARG A 7 -8.82 -0.79 8.31
C ARG A 7 -8.04 -2.10 8.28
N HIS A 8 -8.15 -2.84 7.18
CA HIS A 8 -7.33 -4.03 6.91
C HIS A 8 -6.69 -3.91 5.53
N PHE A 9 -5.49 -4.44 5.43
CA PHE A 9 -4.75 -4.52 4.19
C PHE A 9 -4.06 -5.87 4.11
N THR A 10 -4.23 -6.59 3.01
CA THR A 10 -3.50 -7.83 2.74
C THR A 10 -2.56 -7.57 1.57
N TYR A 11 -1.27 -7.77 1.79
CA TYR A 11 -0.25 -7.79 0.77
C TYR A 11 0.10 -9.23 0.45
N GLN A 12 0.18 -9.58 -0.83
CA GLN A 12 0.61 -10.90 -1.27
C GLN A 12 1.52 -10.79 -2.48
N ASP A 13 2.63 -11.52 -2.45
CA ASP A 13 3.50 -11.75 -3.60
C ASP A 13 3.85 -13.24 -3.70
N LEU A 14 4.83 -13.58 -4.55
CA LEU A 14 5.26 -14.97 -4.76
C LEU A 14 5.94 -15.59 -3.53
N GLN A 15 6.38 -14.78 -2.56
CA GLN A 15 7.18 -15.22 -1.41
C GLN A 15 6.38 -15.23 -0.12
N GLN A 16 5.40 -14.33 0.04
CA GLN A 16 4.74 -14.11 1.32
C GLN A 16 3.33 -13.54 1.21
N THR A 17 2.56 -13.73 2.27
CA THR A 17 1.30 -13.02 2.53
C THR A 17 1.43 -12.30 3.87
N LEU A 18 1.16 -11.00 3.88
CA LEU A 18 1.22 -10.14 5.07
C LEU A 18 -0.14 -9.48 5.29
N ASN A 19 -0.57 -9.41 6.54
CA ASN A 19 -1.82 -8.81 6.94
C ASN A 19 -1.55 -7.66 7.89
N PHE A 20 -2.16 -6.51 7.63
CA PHE A 20 -2.02 -5.29 8.40
C PHE A 20 -3.38 -4.80 8.86
N SER A 21 -3.41 -4.11 9.98
CA SER A 21 -4.62 -3.54 10.56
C SER A 21 -4.37 -2.21 11.27
N GLY A 22 -5.39 -1.35 11.28
CA GLY A 22 -5.37 -0.12 12.07
C GLY A 22 -4.15 0.78 11.77
N ALA A 23 -3.31 1.01 12.78
CA ALA A 23 -2.17 1.94 12.72
C ALA A 23 -0.99 1.42 11.87
N GLU A 24 -0.97 0.13 11.52
CA GLU A 24 0.02 -0.44 10.59
C GLU A 24 -0.20 0.05 9.14
N ILE A 25 -1.35 0.66 8.87
CA ILE A 25 -1.77 1.15 7.56
C ILE A 25 -1.73 2.68 7.55
N GLY A 26 -0.69 3.22 6.93
CA GLY A 26 -0.59 4.66 6.66
C GLY A 26 -1.52 5.08 5.52
N GLN A 27 -2.09 6.28 5.61
CA GLN A 27 -2.88 6.89 4.53
C GLN A 27 -2.48 8.35 4.36
N ALA A 28 -2.35 8.78 3.11
CA ALA A 28 -2.17 10.18 2.75
C ALA A 28 -3.05 10.50 1.54
N ASP A 29 -3.99 11.43 1.71
CA ASP A 29 -4.80 11.93 0.61
C ASP A 29 -3.97 12.87 -0.27
N ASN A 30 -4.21 12.80 -1.57
CA ASN A 30 -3.59 13.64 -2.59
C ASN A 30 -4.59 14.00 -3.69
N GLU A 31 -4.14 14.80 -4.65
CA GLU A 31 -4.95 15.31 -5.76
C GLU A 31 -5.48 14.20 -6.68
N ILE A 32 -4.81 13.04 -6.74
CA ILE A 32 -5.16 11.90 -7.61
C ILE A 32 -5.82 10.72 -6.87
N GLY A 33 -5.99 10.79 -5.54
CA GLY A 33 -6.57 9.70 -4.74
C GLY A 33 -6.02 9.64 -3.31
N THR A 34 -6.02 8.44 -2.73
CA THR A 34 -5.45 8.17 -1.40
C THR A 34 -4.28 7.20 -1.55
N LEU A 35 -3.10 7.58 -1.09
CA LEU A 35 -1.93 6.71 -1.04
C LEU A 35 -1.97 5.89 0.25
N VAL A 36 -2.19 4.59 0.14
CA VAL A 36 -2.18 3.66 1.27
C VAL A 36 -0.82 2.99 1.36
N THR A 37 -0.19 3.01 2.53
CA THR A 37 1.19 2.54 2.76
C THR A 37 1.23 1.47 3.85
N VAL A 38 2.00 0.41 3.60
CA VAL A 38 2.35 -0.63 4.58
C VAL A 38 3.84 -0.95 4.49
N THR A 39 4.46 -1.34 5.61
CA THR A 39 5.85 -1.81 5.63
C THR A 39 5.87 -3.32 5.45
N ILE A 40 6.37 -3.80 4.31
CA ILE A 40 6.39 -5.24 3.98
C ILE A 40 7.67 -5.95 4.39
N ARG A 41 8.73 -5.19 4.71
CA ARG A 41 9.97 -5.71 5.29
C ARG A 41 10.64 -4.63 6.11
N MET A 42 10.96 -4.92 7.37
CA MET A 42 11.84 -4.09 8.19
C MET A 42 13.21 -4.74 8.25
N THR A 43 14.29 -4.02 7.96
CA THR A 43 15.66 -4.52 8.20
C THR A 43 16.41 -3.53 9.07
N VAL A 44 16.70 -3.94 10.31
CA VAL A 44 17.35 -3.11 11.34
C VAL A 44 18.64 -2.46 10.83
N ASP A 45 19.36 -3.14 9.93
CA ASP A 45 20.74 -2.78 9.57
C ASP A 45 20.88 -2.17 8.15
N THR A 46 19.89 -2.35 7.26
CA THR A 46 20.02 -2.03 5.82
C THR A 46 18.89 -1.16 5.26
N GLY A 47 17.87 -0.87 6.06
CA GLY A 47 16.74 -0.01 5.71
C GLY A 47 15.41 -0.75 5.76
N GLY A 48 14.58 -0.63 4.72
CA GLY A 48 13.27 -1.26 4.74
C GLY A 48 12.61 -1.26 3.38
N THR A 49 11.58 -2.08 3.25
CA THR A 49 10.74 -2.12 2.07
C THR A 49 9.31 -1.75 2.45
N THR A 50 8.78 -0.74 1.78
CA THR A 50 7.37 -0.36 1.89
C THR A 50 6.65 -0.69 0.60
N PHE A 51 5.39 -1.08 0.72
CA PHE A 51 4.47 -1.15 -0.39
C PHE A 51 3.46 -0.02 -0.26
N ARG A 52 3.16 0.63 -1.38
CA ARG A 52 2.12 1.64 -1.47
C ARG A 52 1.16 1.28 -2.59
N ILE A 53 -0.13 1.52 -2.39
CA ILE A 53 -1.12 1.50 -3.48
C ILE A 53 -1.77 2.88 -3.57
N LEU A 54 -1.88 3.39 -4.79
CA LEU A 54 -2.70 4.56 -5.04
C LEU A 54 -4.15 4.10 -5.19
N LEU A 55 -5.04 4.49 -4.29
CA LEU A 55 -6.47 4.24 -4.44
C LEU A 55 -7.09 5.46 -5.15
N PRO A 56 -7.57 5.31 -6.40
CA PRO A 56 -8.24 6.41 -7.07
C PRO A 56 -9.58 6.72 -6.39
N ARG A 57 -10.11 7.91 -6.64
CA ARG A 57 -11.48 8.24 -6.24
C ARG A 57 -12.45 7.43 -7.08
N ILE A 58 -13.18 6.51 -6.44
CA ILE A 58 -14.10 5.59 -7.11
C ILE A 58 -15.52 5.89 -6.66
N ASN A 59 -16.42 6.10 -7.61
CA ASN A 59 -17.84 6.13 -7.34
C ASN A 59 -18.43 4.72 -7.50
N ILE A 60 -19.08 4.21 -6.45
CA ILE A 60 -19.69 2.88 -6.43
C ILE A 60 -21.21 3.07 -6.36
N PRO A 61 -21.96 2.84 -7.45
CA PRO A 61 -23.41 2.99 -7.45
C PRO A 61 -24.08 1.80 -6.76
N GLY A 62 -24.86 2.06 -5.71
CA GLY A 62 -25.62 1.04 -4.98
C GLY A 62 -24.70 -0.03 -4.35
N GLU A 63 -25.09 -1.31 -4.50
CA GLU A 63 -24.36 -2.48 -3.99
C GLU A 63 -23.43 -3.11 -5.04
N GLN A 64 -23.13 -2.40 -6.12
CA GLN A 64 -22.37 -2.95 -7.24
C GLN A 64 -20.87 -3.06 -6.92
N MET A 65 -20.22 -3.96 -7.64
CA MET A 65 -18.77 -4.07 -7.70
C MET A 65 -18.25 -3.32 -8.94
N VAL A 66 -17.27 -2.43 -8.75
CA VAL A 66 -16.68 -1.63 -9.84
C VAL A 66 -15.25 -2.06 -10.07
N SER A 67 -14.87 -2.31 -11.33
CA SER A 67 -13.48 -2.61 -11.68
C SER A 67 -12.58 -1.40 -11.44
N VAL A 68 -11.42 -1.64 -10.83
CA VAL A 68 -10.41 -0.64 -10.54
C VAL A 68 -9.11 -1.04 -11.19
N ARG A 69 -8.48 -0.09 -11.88
CA ARG A 69 -7.11 -0.20 -12.36
C ARG A 69 -6.28 0.87 -11.68
N THR A 70 -5.15 0.49 -11.13
CA THR A 70 -4.26 1.42 -10.42
C THR A 70 -2.82 0.92 -10.45
N ILE A 71 -1.95 1.55 -9.66
CA ILE A 71 -0.56 1.18 -9.46
C ILE A 71 -0.27 0.86 -7.99
N GLY A 72 0.56 -0.16 -7.81
CA GLY A 72 1.34 -0.39 -6.61
C GLY A 72 2.76 0.16 -6.81
N ILE A 73 3.36 0.65 -5.73
CA ILE A 73 4.71 1.16 -5.68
C ILE A 73 5.44 0.46 -4.54
N THR A 74 6.38 -0.40 -4.88
CA THR A 74 7.31 -0.98 -3.91
C THR A 74 8.52 -0.06 -3.81
N THR A 75 8.82 0.41 -2.60
CA THR A 75 9.98 1.27 -2.34
C THR A 75 10.99 0.54 -1.49
N LEU A 76 12.21 0.38 -2.02
CA LEU A 76 13.37 -0.06 -1.26
C LEU A 76 14.08 1.17 -0.71
N HIS A 77 14.07 1.31 0.62
CA HIS A 77 14.79 2.33 1.36
C HIS A 77 16.19 1.81 1.67
N ARG A 78 17.22 2.37 1.04
CA ARG A 78 18.61 2.06 1.38
C ARG A 78 19.09 2.95 2.51
N PHE A 79 19.50 2.33 3.60
CA PHE A 79 20.15 3.00 4.71
C PHE A 79 21.66 2.77 4.66
N SER A 80 22.44 3.79 5.01
CA SER A 80 23.89 3.73 5.18
C SER A 80 24.28 4.59 6.38
N ILE A 81 25.12 4.05 7.25
CA ILE A 81 25.69 4.78 8.40
C ILE A 81 26.76 5.80 7.97
N VAL A 82 27.35 5.62 6.79
CA VAL A 82 28.30 6.57 6.18
C VAL A 82 27.53 7.45 5.19
N PRO A 83 27.78 8.78 5.16
CA PRO A 83 27.18 9.67 4.18
C PRO A 83 27.47 9.20 2.76
N ALA A 84 26.42 8.80 2.05
CA ALA A 84 26.48 8.43 0.65
C ALA A 84 25.69 9.43 -0.18
N SER A 85 26.32 9.99 -1.20
CA SER A 85 25.66 10.88 -2.16
C SER A 85 24.75 10.06 -3.09
N GLY A 86 23.58 10.62 -3.43
CA GLY A 86 22.67 10.05 -4.43
C GLY A 86 21.31 9.61 -3.88
N GLN A 87 20.56 8.92 -4.73
CA GLN A 87 19.21 8.42 -4.45
C GLN A 87 19.24 7.27 -3.44
N ARG A 88 18.39 7.36 -2.40
CA ARG A 88 18.26 6.33 -1.35
C ARG A 88 17.00 5.48 -1.47
N ASP A 89 16.00 5.95 -2.20
CA ASP A 89 14.73 5.27 -2.39
C ASP A 89 14.62 4.78 -3.82
N PHE A 90 14.43 3.47 -4.01
CA PHE A 90 14.31 2.85 -5.33
C PHE A 90 12.89 2.33 -5.51
N PHE A 91 12.27 2.66 -6.65
CA PHE A 91 10.86 2.40 -6.89
C PHE A 91 10.68 1.33 -7.96
N THR A 92 9.84 0.34 -7.65
CA THR A 92 9.26 -0.58 -8.63
C THR A 92 7.77 -0.31 -8.72
N VAL A 93 7.27 -0.03 -9.92
CA VAL A 93 5.84 0.21 -10.17
C VAL A 93 5.20 -1.04 -10.76
N THR A 94 4.12 -1.50 -10.13
CA THR A 94 3.34 -2.64 -10.58
C THR A 94 1.94 -2.16 -10.96
N ARG A 95 1.48 -2.45 -12.18
CA ARG A 95 0.09 -2.21 -12.56
C ARG A 95 -0.81 -3.23 -11.86
N LEU A 96 -1.86 -2.75 -11.21
CA LEU A 96 -2.81 -3.57 -10.47
C LEU A 96 -4.19 -3.44 -11.10
N SER A 97 -4.92 -4.55 -11.11
CA SER A 97 -6.33 -4.60 -11.46
C SER A 97 -7.07 -5.31 -10.34
N GLY A 98 -8.24 -4.80 -9.99
CA GLY A 98 -9.07 -5.37 -8.94
C GLY A 98 -10.46 -4.79 -9.00
N SER A 99 -11.14 -4.83 -7.87
CA SER A 99 -12.51 -4.35 -7.74
C SER A 99 -12.73 -3.61 -6.42
N ALA A 100 -13.65 -2.65 -6.43
CA ALA A 100 -14.12 -1.97 -5.24
C ALA A 100 -15.62 -2.27 -5.03
N SER A 101 -16.01 -2.44 -3.77
CA SER A 101 -17.40 -2.61 -3.33
C SER A 101 -17.62 -1.90 -2.00
N ARG A 102 -18.90 -1.67 -1.65
CA ARG A 102 -19.28 -1.21 -0.31
C ARG A 102 -19.40 -2.41 0.62
N VAL A 103 -19.02 -2.23 1.87
CA VAL A 103 -19.22 -3.21 2.94
C VAL A 103 -20.19 -2.59 3.95
N PHE A 104 -21.36 -3.20 4.11
CA PHE A 104 -22.36 -2.83 5.12
C PHE A 104 -22.12 -3.63 6.40
N PHE A 105 -22.35 -3.03 7.56
CA PHE A 105 -22.20 -3.61 8.89
C PHE A 105 -23.40 -3.26 9.76
#